data_AF-A0AAU9IEV6-F1
#
_entry.id   AF-A0AAU9IEV6-F1
#
_cell.length_a   1.000
_cell.length_b   1.000
_cell.length_c   1.000
_cell.angle_alpha   90.00
_cell.angle_beta   90.00
_cell.angle_gamma   90.00
#
_symmetry.space_group_name_H-M   'P 1'
#
loop_
_entity.id
_entity.type
_entity.pdbx_description
1 polymer ?
#
loop_
_entity_poly.entity_id
_entity_poly.type
_entity_poly.pdbx_seq_one_letter_code
_entity_poly.pdbx_strand_id
1 'polypeptide(L)'
;MSGDPILENKAFRKGSYLHHVSDPDEKNIAIFSHLEAQDEDYADEGIHWAIKDLKDKIQLGHIVGGNARCKAMLEALKIFIREYEFPRNRAANRDLEDKIDHFINYVKKSRPLSFGMETAVKYLKLKINKIPLDAENYSDFEQKIKKWLVDQIKAFIRDKIELPISIIATKASDIIKDRDVILIYGCSSAVLASLIKAKELGRNFRVIISDSRPHFEGKKACDRLIQAEIQCTYILISSISYHMVEVTRVFLGASGLTTNGFLLSRAGTALVCCVANAFKKPVLVCTETYKFSEKVQIDAICYNEIGNSDELVSTQFYQGDVRLKPTLVDWKNQQNLNILNLKYDLTPAHYIDMLVTEVGCIPVTSVPVVLREFSLDAQQSDNKDPELELMLNTQAENKAPELNTV
;
A
#
# COMPACT_ATOMS: atom_id res chain seq x y z
N MET A 1 16.40 24.49 60.81
CA MET A 1 16.10 25.25 59.58
C MET A 1 16.54 24.39 58.41
N SER A 2 15.70 23.42 58.08
CA SER A 2 15.86 22.48 56.98
C SER A 2 14.96 22.96 55.85
N GLY A 3 15.54 23.45 54.76
CA GLY A 3 14.81 23.84 53.56
C GLY A 3 14.93 22.73 52.52
N ASP A 4 13.81 22.07 52.24
CA ASP A 4 13.68 21.10 51.14
C ASP A 4 13.86 21.80 49.78
N PRO A 5 14.50 21.16 48.78
CA PRO A 5 14.52 21.66 47.42
C PRO A 5 13.17 21.36 46.76
N ILE A 6 12.55 22.42 46.24
CA ILE A 6 11.30 22.37 45.46
C ILE A 6 11.54 21.49 44.23
N LEU A 7 10.87 20.33 44.22
CA LEU A 7 10.65 19.53 43.02
C LEU A 7 9.80 20.35 42.03
N GLU A 8 10.44 20.96 41.04
CA GLU A 8 9.74 21.51 39.88
C GLU A 8 9.11 20.36 39.08
N ASN A 9 7.83 20.11 39.36
CA ASN A 9 6.94 19.35 38.50
C ASN A 9 6.90 20.03 37.12
N LYS A 10 7.70 19.56 36.16
CA LYS A 10 7.47 19.79 34.72
C LYS A 10 6.19 19.05 34.32
N ALA A 11 5.04 19.64 34.65
CA ALA A 11 3.78 19.29 34.03
C ALA A 11 3.92 19.54 32.52
N PHE A 12 3.90 18.47 31.73
CA PHE A 12 3.77 18.51 30.28
C PHE A 12 2.50 19.30 29.93
N ARG A 13 2.64 20.62 29.71
CA ARG A 13 1.61 21.42 29.05
C ARG A 13 1.48 20.84 27.65
N LYS A 14 0.36 20.17 27.37
CA LYS A 14 -0.07 19.82 26.01
C LYS A 14 -0.17 21.12 25.21
N GLY A 15 0.92 21.47 24.53
CA GLY A 15 1.00 22.62 23.65
C GLY A 15 0.04 22.45 22.49
N SER A 16 -0.59 23.55 22.09
CA SER A 16 -1.31 23.65 20.82
C SER A 16 -0.45 23.10 19.67
N TYR A 17 -1.05 22.31 18.77
CA TYR A 17 -0.41 21.77 17.55
C TYR A 17 0.18 22.86 16.60
N LEU A 18 -0.02 24.14 16.92
CA LEU A 18 0.45 25.32 16.18
C LEU A 18 1.81 25.87 16.66
N HIS A 19 2.44 25.29 17.68
CA HIS A 19 3.81 25.67 18.06
C HIS A 19 4.81 24.91 17.16
N HIS A 20 5.15 25.54 16.03
CA HIS A 20 5.94 24.98 14.91
C HIS A 20 7.47 25.03 15.09
N VAL A 21 7.99 25.31 16.29
CA VAL A 21 9.44 25.36 16.49
C VAL A 21 9.89 23.97 16.92
N SER A 22 10.47 23.22 15.97
CA SER A 22 11.27 22.03 16.28
C SER A 22 12.32 22.38 17.32
N ASP A 23 12.54 21.51 18.29
CA ASP A 23 13.80 21.54 19.05
C ASP A 23 14.95 21.37 18.02
N PRO A 24 15.92 22.30 17.91
CA PRO A 24 17.03 22.17 16.95
C PRO A 24 17.86 20.90 17.14
N ASP A 25 17.83 20.34 18.35
CA ASP A 25 18.57 19.12 18.71
C ASP A 25 17.78 17.85 18.37
N GLU A 26 16.45 17.90 18.34
CA GLU A 26 15.60 16.84 17.79
C GLU A 26 15.47 17.08 16.28
N LYS A 27 16.14 16.27 15.44
CA LYS A 27 16.14 16.36 13.96
C LYS A 27 14.79 16.04 13.29
N ASN A 28 13.72 16.51 13.92
CA ASN A 28 12.34 16.16 13.72
C ASN A 28 11.58 17.43 13.36
N ILE A 29 10.72 17.33 12.36
CA ILE A 29 9.90 18.47 11.96
C ILE A 29 8.62 18.42 12.78
N ALA A 30 8.37 19.47 13.57
CA ALA A 30 7.31 19.50 14.58
C ALA A 30 5.93 19.01 14.05
N ILE A 31 5.54 19.43 12.85
CA ILE A 31 4.26 19.07 12.23
C ILE A 31 4.17 17.60 11.79
N PHE A 32 5.29 16.88 11.71
CA PHE A 32 5.40 15.48 11.32
C PHE A 32 5.96 14.59 12.45
N SER A 33 6.17 15.13 13.65
CA SER A 33 6.72 14.41 14.80
C SER A 33 5.91 13.17 15.18
N HIS A 34 4.60 13.15 14.89
CA HIS A 34 3.72 12.00 15.12
C HIS A 34 3.88 10.86 14.11
N LEU A 35 4.59 11.09 13.00
CA LEU A 35 4.82 10.08 11.94
C LEU A 35 6.07 9.24 12.19
N GLU A 36 6.96 9.67 13.09
CA GLU A 36 8.17 8.92 13.41
C GLU A 36 7.82 7.65 14.16
N ALA A 37 8.38 6.53 13.71
CA ALA A 37 8.24 5.27 14.40
C ALA A 37 8.98 5.37 15.74
N GLN A 38 8.30 5.05 16.84
CA GLN A 38 8.97 4.87 18.12
C GLN A 38 9.89 3.66 17.99
N ASP A 39 11.21 3.89 18.06
CA ASP A 39 12.24 2.86 18.14
C ASP A 39 12.15 2.15 19.51
N GLU A 40 11.11 1.34 19.70
CA GLU A 40 11.09 0.36 20.78
C GLU A 40 11.81 -0.90 20.30
N ASP A 41 12.98 -1.17 20.91
CA ASP A 41 13.75 -2.40 20.81
C ASP A 41 12.86 -3.59 21.20
N TYR A 42 12.20 -4.19 20.21
CA TYR A 42 11.57 -5.50 20.38
C TYR A 42 12.61 -6.56 20.03
N ALA A 43 12.80 -7.51 20.93
CA ALA A 43 13.56 -8.71 20.63
C ALA A 43 12.93 -9.40 19.40
N ASP A 44 13.76 -9.73 18.41
CA ASP A 44 13.42 -10.50 17.20
C ASP A 44 12.96 -11.96 17.49
N GLU A 45 12.68 -12.26 18.77
CA GLU A 45 12.26 -13.54 19.29
C GLU A 45 10.85 -13.89 18.80
N GLY A 46 10.71 -15.08 18.20
CA GLY A 46 9.41 -15.59 17.74
C GLY A 46 8.94 -15.07 16.37
N ILE A 47 9.71 -14.21 15.69
CA ILE A 47 9.38 -13.79 14.31
C ILE A 47 9.79 -14.87 13.30
N HIS A 48 8.85 -15.27 12.44
CA HIS A 48 9.08 -16.24 11.37
C HIS A 48 10.06 -15.72 10.31
N TRP A 49 10.96 -16.57 9.80
CA TRP A 49 12.02 -16.19 8.86
C TRP A 49 11.48 -15.50 7.58
N ALA A 50 10.37 -15.99 7.04
CA ALA A 50 9.75 -15.40 5.84
C ALA A 50 9.27 -13.96 6.07
N ILE A 51 8.88 -13.63 7.30
CA ILE A 51 8.47 -12.27 7.69
C ILE A 51 9.70 -11.37 7.89
N LYS A 52 10.81 -11.92 8.39
CA LYS A 52 12.10 -11.20 8.45
C LYS A 52 12.59 -10.83 7.05
N ASP A 53 12.62 -11.79 6.13
CA ASP A 53 12.99 -11.58 4.73
C ASP A 53 12.07 -10.56 4.03
N LEU A 54 10.76 -10.60 4.30
CA LEU A 54 9.82 -9.58 3.81
C LEU A 54 10.18 -8.18 4.33
N LYS A 55 10.42 -8.03 5.65
CA LYS A 55 10.78 -6.75 6.27
C LYS A 55 12.04 -6.19 5.62
N ASP A 56 13.07 -7.00 5.47
CA ASP A 56 14.36 -6.61 4.88
C ASP A 56 14.18 -6.15 3.43
N LYS A 57 13.43 -6.91 2.62
CA LYS A 57 13.13 -6.54 1.22
C LYS A 57 12.33 -5.23 1.11
N ILE A 58 11.44 -4.95 2.05
CA ILE A 58 10.69 -3.69 2.10
C ILE A 58 11.61 -2.54 2.53
N GLN A 59 12.44 -2.74 3.55
CA GLN A 59 13.35 -1.74 4.11
C GLN A 59 14.45 -1.35 3.12
N LEU A 60 15.03 -2.33 2.42
CA LEU A 60 16.03 -2.13 1.37
C LEU A 60 15.44 -1.56 0.07
N GLY A 61 14.11 -1.40 -0.03
CA GLY A 61 13.46 -0.87 -1.21
C GLY A 61 13.44 -1.82 -2.42
N HIS A 62 13.68 -3.11 -2.22
CA HIS A 62 13.50 -4.12 -3.29
C HIS A 62 12.02 -4.26 -3.66
N ILE A 63 11.11 -4.08 -2.70
CA ILE A 63 9.65 -4.16 -2.89
C ILE A 63 9.02 -2.81 -2.53
N VAL A 64 8.70 -2.01 -3.55
CA VAL A 64 8.25 -0.61 -3.35
C VAL A 64 6.75 -0.43 -3.53
N GLY A 65 6.18 -0.92 -4.64
CA GLY A 65 4.80 -0.62 -5.04
C GLY A 65 3.76 -1.28 -4.16
N GLY A 66 2.60 -0.63 -3.95
CA GLY A 66 1.54 -1.10 -3.05
C GLY A 66 1.06 -2.53 -3.34
N ASN A 67 0.84 -2.86 -4.62
CA ASN A 67 0.47 -4.22 -5.05
C ASN A 67 1.57 -5.24 -4.77
N ALA A 68 2.82 -4.90 -5.08
CA ALA A 68 3.96 -5.80 -4.88
C ALA A 68 4.19 -6.08 -3.38
N ARG A 69 4.07 -5.05 -2.53
CA ARG A 69 4.14 -5.17 -1.07
C ARG A 69 3.03 -6.08 -0.53
N CYS A 70 1.78 -5.89 -0.97
CA CYS A 70 0.65 -6.71 -0.55
C CYS A 70 0.84 -8.18 -0.96
N LYS A 71 1.20 -8.44 -2.22
CA LYS A 71 1.49 -9.80 -2.70
C LYS A 71 2.62 -10.46 -1.91
N ALA A 72 3.73 -9.76 -1.70
CA ALA A 72 4.87 -10.29 -0.96
C ALA A 72 4.52 -10.61 0.50
N MET A 73 3.71 -9.77 1.15
CA MET A 73 3.22 -10.02 2.50
C MET A 73 2.35 -11.28 2.57
N LEU A 74 1.41 -11.42 1.63
CA LEU A 74 0.55 -12.60 1.54
C LEU A 74 1.35 -13.87 1.23
N GLU A 75 2.36 -13.78 0.37
CA GLU A 75 3.28 -14.89 0.09
C GLU A 75 4.09 -15.30 1.34
N ALA A 76 4.59 -14.34 2.12
CA ALA A 76 5.29 -14.63 3.38
C ALA A 76 4.36 -15.25 4.43
N LEU A 77 3.12 -14.76 4.55
CA LEU A 77 2.10 -15.34 5.43
C LEU A 77 1.70 -16.75 4.99
N LYS A 78 1.65 -17.02 3.68
CA LYS A 78 1.40 -18.36 3.13
C LYS A 78 2.49 -19.36 3.54
N ILE A 79 3.76 -18.94 3.53
CA ILE A 79 4.88 -19.77 4.00
C ILE A 79 4.73 -20.04 5.49
N PHE A 80 4.50 -19.00 6.29
CA PHE A 80 4.26 -19.13 7.72
C PHE A 80 3.11 -20.09 8.05
N ILE A 81 1.95 -19.97 7.40
CA ILE A 81 0.78 -20.82 7.69
C ILE A 81 1.06 -22.30 7.39
N ARG A 82 1.91 -22.61 6.39
CA ARG A 82 2.32 -23.98 6.09
C ARG A 82 3.16 -24.58 7.21
N GLU A 83 4.10 -23.78 7.72
CA GLU A 83 5.06 -24.15 8.76
C GLU A 83 4.50 -24.00 10.20
N TYR A 84 3.36 -23.33 10.36
CA TYR A 84 2.74 -23.06 11.67
C TYR A 84 2.25 -24.34 12.34
N GLU A 85 2.57 -24.54 13.61
CA GLU A 85 2.05 -25.64 14.42
C GLU A 85 0.96 -25.14 15.36
N PHE A 86 -0.18 -25.85 15.40
CA PHE A 86 -1.29 -25.49 16.25
C PHE A 86 -0.98 -25.85 17.71
N PRO A 87 -1.13 -24.91 18.66
CA PRO A 87 -0.91 -25.20 20.07
C PRO A 87 -2.03 -26.09 20.63
N ARG A 88 -1.67 -27.11 21.41
CA ARG A 88 -2.64 -28.01 22.05
C ARG A 88 -3.46 -27.37 23.17
N ASN A 89 -2.94 -26.28 23.77
CA ASN A 89 -3.51 -25.66 24.96
C ASN A 89 -4.25 -24.35 24.68
N ARG A 90 -4.42 -23.98 23.41
CA ARG A 90 -4.99 -22.68 23.02
C ARG A 90 -5.80 -22.83 21.75
N ALA A 91 -6.92 -22.10 21.67
CA ALA A 91 -7.74 -22.05 20.48
C ALA A 91 -6.91 -21.58 19.26
N ALA A 92 -6.95 -22.38 18.20
CA ALA A 92 -6.17 -22.21 16.98
C ALA A 92 -6.36 -20.83 16.32
N ASN A 93 -7.60 -20.35 16.26
CA ASN A 93 -7.94 -19.05 15.69
C ASN A 93 -7.27 -17.89 16.45
N ARG A 94 -7.36 -17.90 17.78
CA ARG A 94 -6.80 -16.84 18.64
C ARG A 94 -5.28 -16.83 18.61
N ASP A 95 -4.64 -18.00 18.66
CA ASP A 95 -3.18 -18.05 18.59
C ASP A 95 -2.64 -17.56 17.24
N LEU A 96 -3.29 -17.98 16.15
CA LEU A 96 -2.89 -17.57 14.81
C LEU A 96 -3.11 -16.07 14.60
N GLU A 97 -4.23 -15.52 15.09
CA GLU A 97 -4.50 -14.09 15.04
C GLU A 97 -3.42 -13.28 15.78
N ASP A 98 -3.07 -13.67 17.01
CA ASP A 98 -2.04 -12.99 17.80
C ASP A 98 -0.67 -13.02 17.12
N LYS A 99 -0.28 -14.16 16.54
CA LYS A 99 0.99 -14.26 15.80
C LYS A 99 0.99 -13.39 14.55
N ILE A 100 -0.13 -13.32 13.83
CA ILE A 100 -0.25 -12.42 12.68
C ILE A 100 -0.15 -10.96 13.14
N ASP A 101 -0.83 -10.56 14.22
CA ASP A 101 -0.69 -9.20 14.75
C ASP A 101 0.74 -8.87 15.14
N HIS A 102 1.43 -9.81 15.78
CA HIS A 102 2.85 -9.67 16.11
C HIS A 102 3.71 -9.45 14.85
N PHE A 103 3.49 -10.23 13.78
CA PHE A 103 4.20 -10.08 12.50
C PHE A 103 3.86 -8.79 11.77
N ILE A 104 2.60 -8.38 11.77
CA ILE A 104 2.16 -7.14 11.13
C ILE A 104 2.73 -5.93 11.86
N ASN A 105 2.78 -5.94 13.19
CA ASN A 105 3.46 -4.91 13.97
C ASN A 105 4.96 -4.89 13.68
N TYR A 106 5.61 -6.04 13.55
CA TYR A 106 7.02 -6.14 13.17
C TYR A 106 7.32 -5.53 11.79
N VAL A 107 6.47 -5.79 10.78
CA VAL A 107 6.61 -5.19 9.43
C VAL A 107 6.28 -3.70 9.45
N LYS A 108 5.27 -3.27 10.22
CA LYS A 108 4.86 -1.87 10.33
C LYS A 108 6.00 -0.98 10.85
N LYS A 109 6.89 -1.51 11.69
CA LYS A 109 8.07 -0.80 12.20
C LYS A 109 9.07 -0.42 11.11
N SER A 110 9.31 -1.27 10.11
CA SER A 110 10.22 -0.91 9.02
C SER A 110 9.58 0.07 8.04
N ARG A 111 8.27 -0.08 7.80
CA ARG A 111 7.52 0.77 6.90
C ARG A 111 6.02 0.69 7.20
N PRO A 112 5.30 1.82 7.35
CA PRO A 112 3.86 1.83 7.50
C PRO A 112 3.14 1.02 6.41
N LEU A 113 2.12 0.27 6.80
CA LEU A 113 1.36 -0.59 5.89
C LEU A 113 0.62 0.25 4.83
N SER A 114 0.57 -0.25 3.60
CA SER A 114 -0.30 0.35 2.58
C SER A 114 -1.76 -0.05 2.86
N PHE A 115 -2.72 0.73 2.34
CA PHE A 115 -4.15 0.40 2.50
C PHE A 115 -4.48 -1.00 1.99
N GLY A 116 -3.91 -1.39 0.84
CA GLY A 116 -4.08 -2.75 0.32
C GLY A 116 -3.55 -3.85 1.26
N MET A 117 -2.46 -3.60 1.99
CA MET A 117 -1.96 -4.53 3.01
C MET A 117 -2.90 -4.58 4.22
N GLU A 118 -3.38 -3.43 4.70
CA GLU A 118 -4.35 -3.39 5.81
C GLU A 118 -5.63 -4.16 5.46
N THR A 119 -6.17 -3.98 4.26
CA THR A 119 -7.34 -4.73 3.76
C THR A 119 -7.06 -6.23 3.69
N ALA A 120 -5.89 -6.63 3.20
CA ALA A 120 -5.50 -8.04 3.11
C ALA A 120 -5.36 -8.70 4.50
N VAL A 121 -4.80 -7.99 5.49
CA VAL A 121 -4.72 -8.47 6.88
C VAL A 121 -6.11 -8.62 7.48
N LYS A 122 -6.98 -7.60 7.32
CA LYS A 122 -8.37 -7.67 7.78
C LYS A 122 -9.11 -8.86 7.17
N TYR A 123 -8.96 -9.08 5.86
CA TYR A 123 -9.53 -10.23 5.15
C TYR A 123 -9.05 -11.56 5.74
N LEU A 124 -7.75 -11.71 5.96
CA LEU A 124 -7.19 -12.94 6.52
C LEU A 124 -7.69 -13.20 7.95
N LYS A 125 -7.74 -12.16 8.80
CA LYS A 125 -8.29 -12.26 10.16
C LYS A 125 -9.74 -12.71 10.18
N LEU A 126 -10.58 -12.16 9.29
CA LEU A 126 -11.97 -12.58 9.14
C LEU A 126 -12.08 -14.07 8.80
N LYS A 127 -11.21 -14.59 7.91
CA LYS A 127 -11.17 -16.02 7.58
C LYS A 127 -10.69 -16.88 8.75
N ILE A 128 -9.70 -16.41 9.52
CA ILE A 128 -9.19 -17.13 10.70
C ILE A 128 -10.26 -17.25 11.80
N ASN A 129 -11.06 -16.22 12.01
CA ASN A 129 -12.13 -16.24 13.01
C ASN A 129 -13.25 -17.25 12.71
N LYS A 130 -13.32 -17.77 11.48
CA LYS A 130 -14.26 -18.83 11.10
C LYS A 130 -13.76 -20.24 11.37
N ILE A 131 -12.49 -20.40 11.75
CA ILE A 131 -11.96 -21.72 12.08
C ILE A 131 -12.72 -22.21 13.32
N PRO A 132 -13.36 -23.40 13.26
CA PRO A 132 -14.12 -23.94 14.39
C PRO A 132 -13.23 -24.17 15.61
N LEU A 133 -13.81 -23.96 16.80
CA LEU A 133 -13.12 -24.06 18.09
C LEU A 133 -12.78 -25.53 18.46
N ASP A 134 -13.60 -26.49 18.00
CA ASP A 134 -13.48 -27.91 18.30
C ASP A 134 -12.48 -28.65 17.38
N ALA A 135 -11.34 -28.01 17.10
CA ALA A 135 -10.25 -28.59 16.30
C ALA A 135 -9.38 -29.59 17.09
N GLU A 136 -9.84 -30.05 18.26
CA GLU A 136 -8.99 -30.66 19.28
C GLU A 136 -8.46 -32.06 18.94
N ASN A 137 -8.95 -32.69 17.88
CA ASN A 137 -8.47 -34.00 17.46
C ASN A 137 -8.28 -34.04 15.94
N TYR A 138 -7.19 -34.69 15.51
CA TYR A 138 -6.81 -35.08 14.14
C TYR A 138 -5.85 -34.14 13.37
N SER A 139 -4.62 -34.62 13.15
CA SER A 139 -3.59 -34.06 12.24
C SER A 139 -4.14 -33.76 10.84
N ASP A 140 -5.07 -34.58 10.34
CA ASP A 140 -5.70 -34.37 9.03
C ASP A 140 -6.56 -33.10 9.00
N PHE A 141 -7.14 -32.71 10.13
CA PHE A 141 -7.94 -31.50 10.23
C PHE A 141 -7.07 -30.24 10.20
N GLU A 142 -5.95 -30.23 10.92
CA GLU A 142 -4.96 -29.15 10.87
C GLU A 142 -4.44 -28.92 9.45
N GLN A 143 -4.08 -29.99 8.74
CA GLN A 143 -3.60 -29.89 7.36
C GLN A 143 -4.65 -29.32 6.41
N LYS A 144 -5.93 -29.72 6.58
CA LYS A 144 -7.04 -29.16 5.80
C LYS A 144 -7.24 -27.67 6.07
N ILE A 145 -7.18 -27.23 7.33
CA ILE A 145 -7.27 -25.80 7.69
C ILE A 145 -6.13 -25.00 7.06
N LYS A 146 -4.89 -25.48 7.18
CA LYS A 146 -3.72 -24.82 6.55
C LYS A 146 -3.90 -24.71 5.05
N LYS A 147 -4.33 -25.79 4.40
CA LYS A 147 -4.59 -25.80 2.95
C LYS A 147 -5.67 -24.79 2.57
N TRP A 148 -6.79 -24.79 3.29
CA TRP A 148 -7.88 -23.83 3.07
C TRP A 148 -7.39 -22.39 3.22
N LEU A 149 -6.70 -22.03 4.31
CA LEU A 149 -6.13 -20.69 4.51
C LEU A 149 -5.17 -20.28 3.39
N VAL A 150 -4.29 -21.20 2.97
CA VAL A 150 -3.36 -20.99 1.85
C VAL A 150 -4.13 -20.73 0.55
N ASP A 151 -5.21 -21.45 0.30
CA ASP A 151 -6.04 -21.28 -0.89
C ASP A 151 -6.87 -19.98 -0.82
N GLN A 152 -7.33 -19.56 0.35
CA GLN A 152 -7.93 -18.23 0.56
C GLN A 152 -6.94 -17.10 0.26
N ILE A 153 -5.67 -17.24 0.65
CA ILE A 153 -4.62 -16.27 0.32
C ILE A 153 -4.39 -16.21 -1.20
N LYS A 154 -4.28 -17.36 -1.87
CA LYS A 154 -4.14 -17.40 -3.34
C LYS A 154 -5.33 -16.78 -4.04
N ALA A 155 -6.55 -17.07 -3.57
CA ALA A 155 -7.78 -16.50 -4.08
C ALA A 155 -7.76 -14.97 -3.95
N PHE A 156 -7.33 -14.42 -2.80
CA PHE A 156 -7.19 -12.98 -2.63
C PHE A 156 -6.20 -12.37 -3.65
N ILE A 157 -5.01 -12.95 -3.82
CA ILE A 157 -4.03 -12.46 -4.80
C ILE A 157 -4.61 -12.47 -6.22
N ARG A 158 -5.24 -13.57 -6.62
CA ARG A 158 -5.83 -13.73 -7.95
C ARG A 158 -7.01 -12.78 -8.17
N ASP A 159 -7.98 -12.79 -7.27
CA ASP A 159 -9.30 -12.19 -7.47
C ASP A 159 -9.35 -10.71 -7.08
N LYS A 160 -8.50 -10.28 -6.14
CA LYS A 160 -8.45 -8.87 -5.66
C LYS A 160 -7.26 -8.08 -6.21
N ILE A 161 -6.23 -8.72 -6.77
CA ILE A 161 -5.06 -8.01 -7.30
C ILE A 161 -4.85 -8.29 -8.80
N GLU A 162 -4.69 -9.55 -9.21
CA GLU A 162 -4.29 -9.88 -10.58
C GLU A 162 -5.40 -9.69 -11.62
N LEU A 163 -6.56 -10.29 -11.36
CA LEU A 163 -7.71 -10.17 -12.25
C LEU A 163 -8.19 -8.72 -12.35
N PRO A 164 -8.31 -7.94 -11.25
CA PRO A 164 -8.64 -6.52 -11.33
C PRO A 164 -7.68 -5.70 -12.21
N ILE A 165 -6.36 -5.92 -12.10
CA ILE A 165 -5.39 -5.22 -12.95
C ILE A 165 -5.65 -5.48 -14.44
N SER A 166 -5.97 -6.72 -14.82
CA SER A 166 -6.29 -7.07 -16.21
C SER A 166 -7.59 -6.43 -16.70
N ILE A 167 -8.63 -6.43 -15.86
CA ILE A 167 -9.92 -5.80 -16.17
C ILE A 167 -9.77 -4.28 -16.30
N ILE A 168 -9.05 -3.64 -15.38
CA ILE A 168 -8.73 -2.22 -15.41
C ILE A 168 -7.94 -1.88 -16.67
N ALA A 169 -6.94 -2.70 -17.03
CA ALA A 169 -6.14 -2.49 -18.23
C ALA A 169 -7.00 -2.51 -19.49
N THR A 170 -7.95 -3.45 -19.58
CA THR A 170 -8.90 -3.54 -20.70
C THR A 170 -9.77 -2.28 -20.76
N LYS A 171 -10.45 -1.91 -19.66
CA LYS A 171 -11.33 -0.72 -19.63
C LYS A 171 -10.58 0.58 -19.90
N ALA A 172 -9.38 0.73 -19.33
CA ALA A 172 -8.53 1.89 -19.55
C ALA A 172 -8.06 1.97 -21.00
N SER A 173 -7.77 0.84 -21.64
CA SER A 173 -7.37 0.80 -23.05
C SER A 173 -8.48 1.23 -24.01
N ASP A 174 -9.75 1.02 -23.65
CA ASP A 174 -10.89 1.49 -24.43
C ASP A 174 -11.05 3.02 -24.39
N ILE A 175 -10.58 3.66 -23.31
CA ILE A 175 -10.62 5.11 -23.15
C ILE A 175 -9.53 5.80 -23.98
N ILE A 176 -8.41 5.11 -24.22
CA ILE A 176 -7.27 5.60 -24.99
C ILE A 176 -7.62 5.63 -26.48
N LYS A 177 -7.45 6.80 -27.10
CA LYS A 177 -7.74 7.01 -28.52
C LYS A 177 -6.45 7.17 -29.31
N ASP A 178 -6.57 6.99 -30.63
CA ASP A 178 -5.47 7.30 -31.53
C ASP A 178 -5.11 8.79 -31.46
N ARG A 179 -3.81 9.05 -31.51
CA ARG A 179 -3.16 10.36 -31.36
C ARG A 179 -3.29 10.97 -29.96
N ASP A 180 -3.68 10.19 -28.95
CA ASP A 180 -3.60 10.67 -27.56
C ASP A 180 -2.14 10.91 -27.14
N VAL A 181 -1.97 11.90 -26.27
CA VAL A 181 -0.72 12.21 -25.57
C VAL A 181 -0.99 12.03 -24.10
N ILE A 182 -0.52 10.91 -23.56
CA ILE A 182 -0.86 10.48 -22.21
C ILE A 182 0.24 10.90 -21.25
N LEU A 183 -0.09 11.61 -20.18
CA LEU A 183 0.83 11.89 -19.08
C LEU A 183 0.67 10.84 -17.98
N ILE A 184 1.79 10.28 -17.51
CA ILE A 184 1.85 9.45 -16.30
C ILE A 184 2.84 10.03 -15.29
N TYR A 185 2.66 9.70 -14.02
CA TYR A 185 3.55 10.09 -12.94
C TYR A 185 4.03 8.87 -12.14
N GLY A 186 5.35 8.74 -11.96
CA GLY A 186 5.97 7.62 -11.25
C GLY A 186 5.77 6.28 -11.98
N CYS A 187 5.63 5.19 -11.21
CA CYS A 187 5.47 3.85 -11.75
C CYS A 187 4.29 3.11 -11.10
N SER A 188 3.20 2.96 -11.85
CA SER A 188 2.00 2.22 -11.46
C SER A 188 1.82 0.98 -12.32
N SER A 189 1.68 -0.20 -11.70
CA SER A 189 1.46 -1.45 -12.43
C SER A 189 0.15 -1.45 -13.22
N ALA A 190 -0.92 -0.88 -12.67
CA ALA A 190 -2.23 -0.82 -13.34
C ALA A 190 -2.20 0.12 -14.56
N VAL A 191 -1.54 1.27 -14.43
CA VAL A 191 -1.39 2.23 -15.55
C VAL A 191 -0.50 1.63 -16.65
N LEU A 192 0.63 1.02 -16.29
CA LEU A 192 1.50 0.36 -17.25
C LEU A 192 0.79 -0.76 -18.01
N ALA A 193 0.06 -1.62 -17.30
CA ALA A 193 -0.74 -2.67 -17.92
C ALA A 193 -1.79 -2.09 -18.90
N SER A 194 -2.42 -0.98 -18.54
CA SER A 194 -3.40 -0.27 -19.39
C SER A 194 -2.78 0.25 -20.68
N LEU A 195 -1.61 0.89 -20.60
CA LEU A 195 -0.90 1.45 -21.76
C LEU A 195 -0.38 0.35 -22.68
N ILE A 196 0.24 -0.69 -22.11
CA ILE A 196 0.70 -1.84 -22.88
C ILE A 196 -0.49 -2.51 -23.59
N LYS A 197 -1.62 -2.68 -22.89
CA LYS A 197 -2.82 -3.26 -23.48
C LYS A 197 -3.37 -2.43 -24.64
N ALA A 198 -3.39 -1.10 -24.50
CA ALA A 198 -3.81 -0.21 -25.58
C ALA A 198 -2.91 -0.35 -26.83
N LYS A 199 -1.60 -0.50 -26.64
CA LYS A 199 -0.67 -0.73 -27.74
C LYS A 199 -0.88 -2.09 -28.41
N GLU A 200 -1.12 -3.15 -27.64
CA GLU A 200 -1.48 -4.49 -28.17
C GLU A 200 -2.75 -4.46 -29.01
N LEU A 201 -3.72 -3.61 -28.66
CA LEU A 201 -4.94 -3.39 -29.43
C LEU A 201 -4.74 -2.52 -30.69
N GLY A 202 -3.50 -2.13 -31.00
CA GLY A 202 -3.15 -1.36 -32.19
C GLY A 202 -3.38 0.14 -32.08
N ARG A 203 -3.61 0.69 -30.86
CA ARG A 203 -3.77 2.13 -30.66
C ARG A 203 -2.43 2.85 -30.90
N ASN A 204 -2.49 3.96 -31.64
CA ASN A 204 -1.31 4.79 -31.89
C ASN A 204 -1.32 6.03 -31.00
N PHE A 205 -0.50 6.06 -29.95
CA PHE A 205 -0.39 7.15 -28.98
C PHE A 205 1.05 7.28 -28.49
N ARG A 206 1.34 8.36 -27.77
CA ARG A 206 2.62 8.55 -27.08
C ARG A 206 2.42 8.87 -25.60
N VAL A 207 3.45 8.58 -24.80
CA VAL A 207 3.42 8.74 -23.35
C VAL A 207 4.47 9.73 -22.89
N ILE A 208 4.08 10.69 -22.06
CA ILE A 208 4.96 11.57 -21.32
C ILE A 208 5.06 11.02 -19.90
N ILE A 209 6.27 10.75 -19.44
CA ILE A 209 6.55 10.15 -18.14
C ILE A 209 7.17 11.24 -17.29
N SER A 210 6.40 11.74 -16.34
CA SER A 210 6.90 12.65 -15.32
C SER A 210 7.48 11.89 -14.15
N ASP A 211 8.69 12.27 -13.74
CA ASP A 211 9.39 11.62 -12.63
C ASP A 211 9.87 12.64 -11.59
N SER A 212 10.20 12.15 -10.39
CA SER A 212 10.64 12.99 -9.28
C SER A 212 11.79 12.36 -8.51
N ARG A 213 12.52 13.25 -7.81
CA ARG A 213 13.46 12.83 -6.76
C ARG A 213 12.71 12.28 -5.55
N PRO A 214 13.34 11.42 -4.73
CA PRO A 214 14.70 10.87 -4.92
C PRO A 214 14.74 9.57 -5.72
N HIS A 215 13.63 8.86 -5.86
CA HIS A 215 13.61 7.47 -6.32
C HIS A 215 13.65 7.28 -7.84
N PHE A 216 13.25 8.29 -8.63
CA PHE A 216 13.19 8.21 -10.09
C PHE A 216 12.48 6.93 -10.61
N GLU A 217 11.29 6.67 -10.09
CA GLU A 217 10.54 5.44 -10.38
C GLU A 217 10.01 5.42 -11.82
N GLY A 218 9.79 6.59 -12.41
CA GLY A 218 9.42 6.76 -13.80
C GLY A 218 10.44 6.16 -14.77
N LYS A 219 11.72 6.04 -14.40
CA LYS A 219 12.72 5.30 -15.21
C LYS A 219 12.33 3.84 -15.45
N LYS A 220 11.79 3.16 -14.43
CA LYS A 220 11.31 1.77 -14.55
C LYS A 220 10.05 1.68 -15.43
N ALA A 221 9.19 2.70 -15.37
CA ALA A 221 8.04 2.81 -16.26
C ALA A 221 8.48 3.01 -17.71
N CYS A 222 9.48 3.88 -17.94
CA CYS A 222 10.06 4.17 -19.25
C CYS A 222 10.65 2.90 -19.90
N ASP A 223 11.49 2.16 -19.18
CA ASP A 223 12.08 0.90 -19.68
C ASP A 223 11.02 -0.10 -20.15
N ARG A 224 9.97 -0.31 -19.33
CA ARG A 224 8.86 -1.20 -19.69
C ARG A 224 8.04 -0.74 -20.89
N LEU A 225 7.81 0.56 -21.03
CA LEU A 225 7.05 1.11 -22.16
C LEU A 225 7.86 1.11 -23.46
N ILE A 226 9.18 1.31 -23.38
CA ILE A 226 10.09 1.17 -24.52
C ILE A 226 10.13 -0.29 -25.01
N GLN A 227 10.21 -1.25 -24.09
CA GLN A 227 10.15 -2.68 -24.42
C GLN A 227 8.83 -3.07 -25.11
N ALA A 228 7.75 -2.34 -24.85
CA ALA A 228 6.45 -2.50 -25.51
C ALA A 228 6.29 -1.65 -26.80
N GLU A 229 7.36 -1.03 -27.29
CA GLU A 229 7.39 -0.21 -28.52
C GLU A 229 6.41 1.00 -28.48
N ILE A 230 6.25 1.60 -27.31
CA ILE A 230 5.47 2.83 -27.11
C ILE A 230 6.41 4.04 -27.14
N GLN A 231 6.05 5.07 -27.93
CA GLN A 231 6.81 6.30 -27.97
C GLN A 231 6.73 7.01 -26.61
N CYS A 232 7.88 7.19 -25.96
CA CYS A 232 7.97 7.78 -24.63
C CYS A 232 8.77 9.09 -24.64
N THR A 233 8.37 10.04 -23.80
CA THR A 233 9.12 11.25 -23.48
C THR A 233 9.30 11.32 -21.97
N TYR A 234 10.53 11.33 -21.49
CA TYR A 234 10.83 11.36 -20.06
C TYR A 234 11.12 12.79 -19.60
N ILE A 235 10.41 13.24 -18.56
CA ILE A 235 10.51 14.60 -18.02
C ILE A 235 10.57 14.57 -16.48
N LEU A 236 10.96 15.68 -15.88
CA LEU A 236 10.88 15.86 -14.42
C LEU A 236 9.59 16.60 -14.06
N ILE A 237 9.12 16.40 -12.82
CA ILE A 237 7.93 17.08 -12.27
C ILE A 237 7.99 18.61 -12.41
N SER A 238 9.19 19.19 -12.41
CA SER A 238 9.41 20.64 -12.57
C SER A 238 9.05 21.18 -13.96
N SER A 239 9.01 20.34 -15.01
CA SER A 239 8.67 20.75 -16.38
C SER A 239 7.25 20.34 -16.80
N ILE A 240 6.41 19.86 -15.88
CA ILE A 240 5.03 19.43 -16.19
C ILE A 240 4.24 20.55 -16.85
N SER A 241 4.33 21.80 -16.38
CA SER A 241 3.55 22.92 -16.92
C SER A 241 3.82 23.18 -18.40
N TYR A 242 5.07 23.01 -18.84
CA TYR A 242 5.46 23.17 -20.25
C TYR A 242 4.86 22.07 -21.13
N HIS A 243 4.90 20.82 -20.65
CA HIS A 243 4.40 19.66 -21.38
C HIS A 243 2.90 19.45 -21.24
N MET A 244 2.22 20.04 -20.25
CA MET A 244 0.78 19.86 -20.07
C MET A 244 -0.04 20.41 -21.26
N VAL A 245 0.52 21.36 -22.02
CA VAL A 245 -0.11 21.93 -23.22
C VAL A 245 -0.43 20.84 -24.25
N GLU A 246 0.52 19.94 -24.50
CA GLU A 246 0.41 18.86 -25.48
C GLU A 246 -0.35 17.62 -24.97
N VAL A 247 -0.48 17.46 -23.65
CA VAL A 247 -1.18 16.33 -23.03
C VAL A 247 -2.66 16.37 -23.38
N THR A 248 -3.23 15.20 -23.72
CA THR A 248 -4.68 15.04 -23.93
C THR A 248 -5.37 14.45 -22.71
N ARG A 249 -4.70 13.54 -21.99
CA ARG A 249 -5.25 12.85 -20.80
C ARG A 249 -4.13 12.51 -19.81
N VAL A 250 -4.45 12.51 -18.52
CA VAL A 250 -3.54 12.08 -17.45
C VAL A 250 -4.00 10.75 -16.88
N PHE A 251 -3.10 9.78 -16.78
CA PHE A 251 -3.36 8.49 -16.15
C PHE A 251 -2.48 8.31 -14.91
N LEU A 252 -3.10 8.06 -13.77
CA LEU A 252 -2.44 7.94 -12.47
C LEU A 252 -2.78 6.62 -11.80
N GLY A 253 -1.86 6.14 -10.96
CA GLY A 253 -2.13 5.03 -10.06
C GLY A 253 -2.47 5.51 -8.66
N ALA A 254 -3.31 4.77 -7.96
CA ALA A 254 -3.56 4.99 -6.54
C ALA A 254 -2.76 4.04 -5.65
N SER A 255 -2.26 4.57 -4.53
CA SER A 255 -1.82 3.76 -3.39
C SER A 255 -2.97 3.46 -2.43
N GLY A 256 -3.96 4.35 -2.40
CA GLY A 256 -5.23 4.16 -1.69
C GLY A 256 -6.24 5.24 -2.02
N LEU A 257 -7.51 4.97 -1.78
CA LEU A 257 -8.59 5.96 -1.84
C LEU A 257 -9.35 5.96 -0.52
N THR A 258 -9.65 7.16 -0.05
CA THR A 258 -10.39 7.40 1.19
C THR A 258 -11.89 7.55 0.90
N THR A 259 -12.72 7.43 1.92
CA THR A 259 -14.19 7.50 1.79
C THR A 259 -14.66 8.88 1.32
N ASN A 260 -13.94 9.95 1.62
CA ASN A 260 -14.20 11.29 1.07
C ASN A 260 -13.70 11.48 -0.37
N GLY A 261 -13.25 10.40 -1.04
CA GLY A 261 -12.79 10.43 -2.43
C GLY A 261 -11.41 11.02 -2.62
N PHE A 262 -10.65 11.28 -1.54
CA PHE A 262 -9.30 11.80 -1.66
C PHE A 262 -8.36 10.64 -2.02
N LEU A 263 -7.49 10.91 -2.99
CA LEU A 263 -6.55 9.96 -3.54
C LEU A 263 -5.22 10.06 -2.80
N LEU A 264 -4.81 8.96 -2.17
CA LEU A 264 -3.47 8.81 -1.61
C LEU A 264 -2.56 8.20 -2.69
N SER A 265 -1.55 8.94 -3.13
CA SER A 265 -0.56 8.45 -4.08
C SER A 265 0.80 9.08 -3.83
N ARG A 266 1.78 8.84 -4.72
CA ARG A 266 3.16 9.29 -4.52
C ARG A 266 3.23 10.81 -4.45
N ALA A 267 4.08 11.33 -3.55
CA ALA A 267 4.30 12.76 -3.41
C ALA A 267 4.59 13.41 -4.77
N GLY A 268 3.80 14.41 -5.14
CA GLY A 268 3.79 15.06 -6.46
C GLY A 268 2.56 14.71 -7.32
N THR A 269 1.75 13.72 -6.92
CA THR A 269 0.51 13.38 -7.63
C THR A 269 -0.48 14.54 -7.55
N ALA A 270 -0.63 15.17 -6.38
CA ALA A 270 -1.52 16.32 -6.23
C ALA A 270 -1.09 17.51 -7.09
N LEU A 271 0.22 17.72 -7.26
CA LEU A 271 0.77 18.74 -8.16
C LEU A 271 0.44 18.44 -9.62
N VAL A 272 0.62 17.18 -10.06
CA VAL A 272 0.26 16.75 -11.42
C VAL A 272 -1.23 17.02 -11.69
N CYS A 273 -2.10 16.62 -10.75
CA CYS A 273 -3.55 16.82 -10.89
C CYS A 273 -3.92 18.32 -10.88
N CYS A 274 -3.29 19.13 -10.02
CA CYS A 274 -3.52 20.56 -9.97
C CYS A 274 -3.17 21.24 -11.30
N VAL A 275 -2.02 20.91 -11.88
CA VAL A 275 -1.61 21.46 -13.17
C VAL A 275 -2.52 20.95 -14.29
N ALA A 276 -2.87 19.65 -14.29
CA ALA A 276 -3.79 19.09 -15.27
C ALA A 276 -5.14 19.81 -15.27
N ASN A 277 -5.70 20.05 -14.09
CA ASN A 277 -6.96 20.78 -13.93
C ASN A 277 -6.86 22.24 -14.40
N ALA A 278 -5.75 22.93 -14.13
CA ALA A 278 -5.51 24.29 -14.63
C ALA A 278 -5.53 24.36 -16.17
N PHE A 279 -5.04 23.31 -16.84
CA PHE A 279 -5.07 23.15 -18.30
C PHE A 279 -6.33 22.42 -18.82
N LYS A 280 -7.30 22.14 -17.94
CA LYS A 280 -8.55 21.42 -18.25
C LYS A 280 -8.31 20.05 -18.91
N LYS A 281 -7.29 19.34 -18.45
CA LYS A 281 -6.95 17.98 -18.91
C LYS A 281 -7.58 16.96 -17.98
N PRO A 282 -8.30 15.95 -18.51
CA PRO A 282 -8.96 14.96 -17.68
C PRO A 282 -7.93 14.07 -16.96
N VAL A 283 -8.18 13.82 -15.68
CA VAL A 283 -7.38 12.98 -14.79
C VAL A 283 -8.12 11.68 -14.50
N LEU A 284 -7.54 10.58 -14.97
CA LEU A 284 -8.04 9.22 -14.80
C LEU A 284 -7.15 8.46 -13.82
N VAL A 285 -7.76 7.83 -12.82
CA VAL A 285 -7.03 7.05 -11.82
C VAL A 285 -7.36 5.58 -12.00
N CYS A 286 -6.36 4.79 -12.37
CA CYS A 286 -6.45 3.33 -12.44
C CYS A 286 -6.15 2.73 -11.07
N THR A 287 -7.13 2.05 -10.48
CA THR A 287 -7.01 1.49 -9.12
C THR A 287 -7.92 0.30 -8.93
N GLU A 288 -7.43 -0.67 -8.16
CA GLU A 288 -8.19 -1.82 -7.69
C GLU A 288 -9.03 -1.44 -6.48
N THR A 289 -10.21 -2.04 -6.31
CA THR A 289 -11.15 -1.69 -5.23
C THR A 289 -10.65 -2.07 -3.85
N TYR A 290 -9.79 -3.10 -3.72
CA TYR A 290 -9.25 -3.53 -2.42
C TYR A 290 -8.34 -2.48 -1.74
N LYS A 291 -7.91 -1.45 -2.48
CA LYS A 291 -7.15 -0.30 -1.96
C LYS A 291 -8.04 0.83 -1.42
N PHE A 292 -9.35 0.67 -1.48
CA PHE A 292 -10.28 1.63 -0.87
C PHE A 292 -10.25 1.47 0.65
N SER A 293 -10.42 2.59 1.35
CA SER A 293 -10.35 2.66 2.79
C SER A 293 -11.54 3.43 3.35
N GLU A 294 -12.11 2.89 4.43
CA GLU A 294 -13.13 3.55 5.25
C GLU A 294 -12.58 4.77 5.99
N LYS A 295 -11.25 4.93 6.02
CA LYS A 295 -10.59 6.10 6.60
C LYS A 295 -10.97 7.36 5.83
N VAL A 296 -11.07 8.46 6.56
CA VAL A 296 -11.23 9.82 6.02
C VAL A 296 -9.96 10.59 6.34
N GLN A 297 -9.38 11.24 5.34
CA GLN A 297 -8.20 12.09 5.49
C GLN A 297 -8.48 13.45 4.86
N ILE A 298 -8.13 14.51 5.58
CA ILE A 298 -8.32 15.90 5.12
C ILE A 298 -7.01 16.55 4.67
N ASP A 299 -5.87 16.01 5.10
CA ASP A 299 -4.53 16.50 4.80
C ASP A 299 -3.54 15.35 4.60
N ALA A 300 -2.38 15.67 4.03
CA ALA A 300 -1.26 14.74 3.83
C ALA A 300 -0.28 14.70 5.02
N ILE A 301 -0.68 15.19 6.19
CA ILE A 301 0.16 15.38 7.38
C ILE A 301 -0.16 14.31 8.43
N CYS A 302 -1.44 14.13 8.77
CA CYS A 302 -1.88 13.19 9.79
C CYS A 302 -1.54 11.74 9.48
N TYR A 303 -1.48 11.38 8.20
CA TYR A 303 -1.14 10.03 7.75
C TYR A 303 -0.24 10.08 6.52
N ASN A 304 1.06 9.83 6.72
CA ASN A 304 2.03 9.77 5.65
C ASN A 304 3.17 8.82 6.01
N GLU A 305 4.08 8.61 5.08
CA GLU A 305 5.32 7.86 5.28
C GLU A 305 6.50 8.82 5.13
N ILE A 306 7.33 8.90 6.17
CA ILE A 306 8.65 9.54 6.11
C ILE A 306 9.63 8.54 5.51
N GLY A 307 10.23 8.90 4.38
CA GLY A 307 11.33 8.18 3.75
C GLY A 307 12.69 8.60 4.30
N ASN A 308 13.74 7.91 3.87
CA ASN A 308 15.09 8.22 4.32
C ASN A 308 15.52 9.59 3.77
N SER A 309 15.83 10.53 4.67
CA SER A 309 16.27 11.88 4.32
C SER A 309 17.64 11.91 3.63
N ASP A 310 18.50 10.92 3.88
CA ASP A 310 19.82 10.83 3.22
C ASP A 310 19.70 10.58 1.70
N GLU A 311 18.56 10.06 1.22
CA GLU A 311 18.27 9.92 -0.21
C GLU A 311 18.14 11.27 -0.93
N LEU A 312 17.69 12.32 -0.22
CA LEU A 312 17.61 13.67 -0.78
C LEU A 312 18.98 14.36 -0.81
N VAL A 313 19.87 13.98 0.10
CA VAL A 313 21.26 14.46 0.16
C VAL A 313 22.10 13.88 -0.97
N SER A 314 21.85 12.64 -1.36
CA SER A 314 22.56 11.96 -2.45
C SER A 314 22.20 12.57 -3.81
N THR A 315 22.88 13.66 -4.17
CA THR A 315 22.86 14.27 -5.49
C THR A 315 24.15 13.96 -6.22
N GLN A 316 24.05 13.46 -7.45
CA GLN A 316 25.21 13.29 -8.32
C GLN A 316 25.44 14.61 -9.08
N PHE A 317 26.20 15.54 -8.47
CA PHE A 317 26.68 16.72 -9.16
C PHE A 317 28.10 16.49 -9.68
N TYR A 318 28.34 16.93 -10.91
CA TYR A 318 29.64 16.86 -11.56
C TYR A 318 30.10 18.26 -11.94
N GLN A 319 31.38 18.54 -11.75
CA GLN A 319 32.07 19.71 -12.30
C GLN A 319 33.18 19.20 -13.22
N GLY A 320 32.92 19.17 -14.53
CA GLY A 320 33.72 18.37 -15.46
C GLY A 320 33.59 16.88 -15.14
N ASP A 321 34.72 16.17 -15.06
CA ASP A 321 34.77 14.74 -14.71
C ASP A 321 34.78 14.48 -13.20
N VAL A 322 34.84 15.52 -12.37
CA VAL A 322 34.94 15.39 -10.91
C VAL A 322 33.54 15.33 -10.31
N ARG A 323 33.25 14.23 -9.61
CA ARG A 323 32.04 14.12 -8.78
C ARG A 323 32.20 15.01 -7.55
N LEU A 324 31.36 16.04 -7.45
CA LEU A 324 31.34 16.92 -6.29
C LEU A 324 30.75 16.19 -5.08
N LYS A 325 31.32 16.47 -3.91
CA LYS A 325 30.73 16.04 -2.63
C LYS A 325 29.40 16.78 -2.47
N PRO A 326 28.30 16.10 -2.12
CA PRO A 326 27.03 16.79 -1.88
C PRO A 326 27.16 17.79 -0.72
N THR A 327 26.55 18.96 -0.85
CA THR A 327 26.65 20.05 0.14
C THR A 327 26.00 19.68 1.47
N LEU A 328 24.94 18.86 1.44
CA LEU A 328 24.12 18.53 2.61
C LEU A 328 24.55 17.23 3.33
N VAL A 329 25.75 16.69 3.06
CA VAL A 329 26.21 15.42 3.69
C VAL A 329 26.21 15.50 5.21
N ASP A 330 26.57 16.65 5.77
CA ASP A 330 26.73 16.85 7.21
C ASP A 330 25.45 17.37 7.90
N TRP A 331 24.28 17.25 7.25
CA TRP A 331 23.05 17.90 7.71
C TRP A 331 22.62 17.50 9.14
N LYS A 332 22.95 16.28 9.57
CA LYS A 332 22.65 15.78 10.92
C LYS A 332 23.37 16.56 12.01
N ASN A 333 24.58 17.09 11.73
CA ASN A 333 25.37 17.88 12.68
C ASN A 333 25.02 19.38 12.66
N GLN A 334 24.22 19.83 11.70
CA GLN A 334 23.90 21.25 11.52
C GLN A 334 22.59 21.59 12.26
N GLN A 335 22.63 22.19 13.45
CA GLN A 335 21.45 22.44 14.30
C GLN A 335 20.25 23.07 13.57
N ASN A 336 20.49 24.04 12.66
CA ASN A 336 19.42 24.76 11.95
C ASN A 336 18.95 24.11 10.63
N LEU A 337 19.28 22.84 10.38
CA LEU A 337 18.93 22.13 9.16
C LEU A 337 18.18 20.84 9.46
N ASN A 338 17.01 20.71 8.83
CA ASN A 338 16.20 19.50 8.79
C ASN A 338 15.92 19.13 7.33
N ILE A 339 15.96 17.83 7.02
CA ILE A 339 15.65 17.30 5.69
C ILE A 339 14.46 16.36 5.82
N LEU A 340 13.47 16.54 4.94
CA LEU A 340 12.23 15.78 4.95
C LEU A 340 11.96 15.14 3.60
N ASN A 341 11.67 13.85 3.62
CA ASN A 341 11.33 13.05 2.45
C ASN A 341 9.96 12.40 2.64
N LEU A 342 8.86 13.10 2.36
CA LEU A 342 7.53 12.48 2.38
C LEU A 342 7.32 11.63 1.13
N LYS A 343 6.81 10.41 1.29
CA LYS A 343 6.60 9.50 0.15
C LYS A 343 5.24 9.64 -0.52
N TYR A 344 4.21 10.07 0.21
CA TYR A 344 2.85 10.20 -0.30
C TYR A 344 2.33 11.63 -0.21
N ASP A 345 1.38 11.95 -1.07
CA ASP A 345 0.52 13.13 -0.94
C ASP A 345 -0.94 12.73 -1.10
N LEU A 346 -1.82 13.68 -0.78
CA LEU A 346 -3.26 13.51 -0.79
C LEU A 346 -3.87 14.47 -1.80
N THR A 347 -4.46 13.92 -2.86
CA THR A 347 -5.11 14.70 -3.92
C THR A 347 -6.62 14.81 -3.63
N PRO A 348 -7.17 16.03 -3.53
CA PRO A 348 -8.61 16.24 -3.39
C PRO A 348 -9.43 15.64 -4.52
N ALA A 349 -10.63 15.15 -4.17
CA ALA A 349 -11.57 14.50 -5.09
C ALA A 349 -11.92 15.34 -6.34
N HIS A 350 -12.00 16.67 -6.20
CA HIS A 350 -12.39 17.56 -7.30
C HIS A 350 -11.36 17.70 -8.43
N TYR A 351 -10.13 17.20 -8.23
CA TYR A 351 -9.12 17.13 -9.29
C TYR A 351 -9.15 15.82 -10.07
N ILE A 352 -10.05 14.90 -9.73
CA ILE A 352 -10.11 13.56 -10.30
C ILE A 352 -11.44 13.40 -11.04
N ASP A 353 -11.36 13.20 -12.35
CA ASP A 353 -12.56 13.08 -13.18
C ASP A 353 -13.17 11.67 -13.10
N MET A 354 -12.32 10.64 -13.07
CA MET A 354 -12.79 9.26 -13.16
C MET A 354 -11.86 8.25 -12.52
N LEU A 355 -12.43 7.30 -11.79
CA LEU A 355 -11.76 6.09 -11.33
C LEU A 355 -12.04 4.96 -12.31
N VAL A 356 -10.98 4.32 -12.81
CA VAL A 356 -11.06 3.11 -13.63
C VAL A 356 -10.76 1.92 -12.74
N THR A 357 -11.80 1.13 -12.47
CA THR A 357 -11.78 -0.01 -11.54
C THR A 357 -12.32 -1.29 -12.20
N GLU A 358 -12.13 -2.43 -11.54
CA GLU A 358 -12.69 -3.71 -11.97
C GLU A 358 -14.22 -3.73 -11.98
N VAL A 359 -14.88 -2.94 -11.12
CA VAL A 359 -16.35 -2.82 -11.10
C VAL A 359 -16.88 -1.86 -12.17
N GLY A 360 -16.07 -0.89 -12.61
CA GLY A 360 -16.48 0.06 -13.65
C GLY A 360 -15.64 1.32 -13.69
N CYS A 361 -15.98 2.18 -14.64
CA CYS A 361 -15.58 3.57 -14.64
C CYS A 361 -16.56 4.33 -13.74
N ILE A 362 -16.11 4.77 -12.58
CA ILE A 362 -16.96 5.38 -11.54
C ILE A 362 -16.41 6.74 -11.11
N PRO A 363 -17.26 7.67 -10.66
CA PRO A 363 -16.78 8.90 -10.04
C PRO A 363 -16.19 8.61 -8.65
N VAL A 364 -15.31 9.50 -8.18
CA VAL A 364 -14.69 9.41 -6.84
C VAL A 364 -15.71 9.42 -5.69
N THR A 365 -16.87 10.03 -5.89
CA THR A 365 -17.97 10.05 -4.91
C THR A 365 -18.63 8.68 -4.70
N SER A 366 -18.40 7.71 -5.59
CA SER A 366 -18.92 6.36 -5.48
C SER A 366 -18.06 5.42 -4.63
N VAL A 367 -16.89 5.86 -4.14
CA VAL A 367 -16.01 5.04 -3.29
C VAL A 367 -16.74 4.45 -2.07
N PRO A 368 -17.55 5.21 -1.29
CA PRO A 368 -18.28 4.66 -0.15
C PRO A 368 -19.33 3.61 -0.54
N VAL A 369 -19.93 3.76 -1.73
CA VAL A 369 -20.92 2.82 -2.25
C VAL A 369 -20.24 1.49 -2.55
N VAL A 370 -19.11 1.53 -3.25
CA VAL A 370 -18.33 0.34 -3.57
C VAL A 370 -17.84 -0.37 -2.30
N LEU A 371 -17.36 0.38 -1.30
CA LEU A 371 -16.98 -0.19 -0.01
C LEU A 371 -18.15 -0.92 0.66
N ARG A 372 -19.35 -0.33 0.63
CA ARG A 372 -20.54 -0.93 1.23
C ARG A 372 -20.94 -2.24 0.54
N GLU A 373 -20.94 -2.26 -0.79
CA GLU A 373 -21.26 -3.48 -1.55
C GLU A 373 -20.30 -4.61 -1.22
N PHE A 374 -18.99 -4.34 -1.16
CA PHE A 374 -18.01 -5.38 -0.81
C PHE A 374 -18.08 -5.83 0.65
N SER A 375 -18.48 -4.95 1.58
CA SER A 375 -18.73 -5.33 2.97
C SER A 375 -19.97 -6.23 3.09
N LEU A 376 -21.01 -6.00 2.28
CA LEU A 376 -22.19 -6.85 2.21
C LEU A 376 -21.89 -8.20 1.55
N ASP A 377 -21.12 -8.21 0.47
CA ASP A 377 -20.66 -9.45 -0.19
C ASP A 377 -19.77 -10.28 0.74
N ALA A 378 -18.92 -9.63 1.54
CA ALA A 378 -18.18 -10.31 2.60
C ALA A 378 -19.15 -10.98 3.58
N GLN A 379 -20.16 -10.27 4.08
CA GLN A 379 -21.17 -10.82 4.99
C GLN A 379 -22.06 -11.92 4.37
N GLN A 380 -22.35 -11.87 3.07
CA GLN A 380 -23.18 -12.86 2.38
C GLN A 380 -22.39 -14.12 2.00
N SER A 381 -21.17 -13.95 1.47
CA SER A 381 -20.21 -15.06 1.32
C SER A 381 -19.77 -15.61 2.67
N ASP A 382 -19.97 -14.84 3.75
CA ASP A 382 -19.62 -15.28 5.09
C ASP A 382 -20.50 -16.41 5.63
N ASN A 383 -21.75 -16.50 5.18
CA ASN A 383 -22.74 -17.49 5.63
C ASN A 383 -22.72 -18.81 4.84
N LYS A 384 -21.93 -18.93 3.77
CA LYS A 384 -21.88 -20.12 2.89
C LYS A 384 -20.49 -20.27 2.26
N ASP A 385 -19.49 -20.67 3.04
CA ASP A 385 -18.24 -21.18 2.45
C ASP A 385 -18.38 -22.72 2.35
N PRO A 386 -18.88 -23.26 1.22
CA PRO A 386 -19.28 -24.66 1.11
C PRO A 386 -18.10 -25.62 1.32
N GLU A 387 -16.85 -25.20 1.11
CA GLU A 387 -15.67 -26.00 1.44
C GLU A 387 -15.47 -26.12 2.95
N LEU A 388 -15.69 -25.04 3.71
CA LEU A 388 -15.62 -25.08 5.17
C LEU A 388 -16.79 -25.87 5.75
N GLU A 389 -18.00 -25.70 5.20
CA GLU A 389 -19.18 -26.50 5.59
C GLU A 389 -19.02 -27.97 5.24
N LEU A 390 -18.45 -28.32 4.08
CA LEU A 390 -18.15 -29.71 3.73
C LEU A 390 -17.10 -30.29 4.68
N MET A 391 -16.06 -29.50 5.03
CA MET A 391 -15.08 -29.88 6.03
C MET A 391 -15.71 -30.11 7.41
N LEU A 392 -16.68 -29.28 7.82
CA LEU A 392 -17.46 -29.42 9.06
C LEU A 392 -18.43 -30.62 9.01
N ASN A 393 -19.10 -30.86 7.89
CA ASN A 393 -20.06 -31.95 7.72
C ASN A 393 -19.39 -33.33 7.66
N THR A 394 -18.18 -33.41 7.09
CA THR A 394 -17.37 -34.65 7.14
C THR A 394 -16.96 -35.01 8.59
N GLN A 395 -16.90 -34.02 9.51
CA GLN A 395 -16.70 -34.29 10.95
C GLN A 395 -17.97 -34.82 11.64
N ALA A 396 -19.16 -34.46 11.15
CA ALA A 396 -20.42 -34.95 11.69
C ALA A 396 -20.69 -36.41 11.29
N GLU A 397 -20.35 -36.80 10.06
CA GLU A 397 -20.49 -38.19 9.58
C GLU A 397 -19.52 -39.16 10.28
N ASN A 398 -18.30 -38.74 10.59
CA ASN A 398 -17.34 -39.53 11.38
C ASN A 398 -17.66 -39.59 12.89
N LYS A 399 -18.71 -38.89 13.35
CA LYS A 399 -19.22 -38.93 14.73
C LYS A 399 -20.44 -39.85 14.91
N ALA A 400 -20.96 -40.49 13.85
CA ALA A 400 -22.04 -41.45 14.01
C ALA A 400 -21.49 -42.76 14.64
N PRO A 401 -21.92 -43.15 15.86
CA PRO A 401 -21.56 -44.46 16.38
C PRO A 401 -22.23 -45.53 15.52
N GLU A 402 -21.50 -46.60 15.21
CA GLU A 402 -22.07 -47.87 14.78
C GLU A 402 -23.06 -48.33 15.85
N LEU A 403 -24.33 -47.94 15.68
CA LEU A 403 -25.44 -48.51 16.42
C LEU A 403 -25.68 -49.91 15.86
N ASN A 404 -25.05 -50.87 16.53
CA ASN A 404 -25.42 -52.27 16.66
C ASN A 404 -26.62 -52.73 15.81
N THR A 405 -26.37 -53.67 14.89
CA THR A 405 -27.30 -54.76 14.65
C THR A 405 -26.56 -56.09 14.83
N VAL A 406 -27.10 -56.82 15.80
CA VAL A 406 -26.79 -58.17 16.30
C VAL A 406 -26.80 -59.22 15.21
#